data_AF-A0A2G1WQV0-F1
#
_entry.id   AF-A0A2G1WQV0-F1
#
_cell.length_a   1.000
_cell.length_b   1.000
_cell.length_c   1.000
_cell.angle_alpha   90.00
_cell.angle_beta   90.00
_cell.angle_gamma   90.00
#
_symmetry.space_group_name_H-M   'P 1'
#
loop_
_entity.id
_entity.type
_entity.pdbx_description
1 polymer ?
#
loop_
_entity_poly.entity_id
_entity_poly.type
_entity_poly.pdbx_seq_one_letter_code
_entity_poly.pdbx_strand_id
1 'polypeptide(L)'
;MLAGRKDCHDLYAGYHDTDKELENLYQYANYYTKIPVDKRTVRAFVALVSDSIKYSPWENVGYIDPPKLITNPVVVPTTAGETADPEAASPENVTQYDDEQSVRLMTQGSAEHQLNEDWVKNHFADAGWTVKQLDTEATESVPDIWIQKDEIEYFVEVEHKGTDQPANVLTNAARAAHYDMDVIFVVKKKPIAQSIAKILREPVTDTDVHNGAQLYTMSDELTLTDGSKPVLPPDVESSQWYLRYQEPPEAEAEDEDGDIEARSPSQIEPELRLETPDGEVLAAGSVDESVATWEFEELLCESDPSAADRTNVHGPFVPTQLAYLARSSLRYRNGDQLERLDPNEYPANWNQSDAAGKRERYKNAYETFVDRYTVAVDYTEIEKPDFITPMNERIYKPQTSRKAPGMRESGRALWQFAERKSRDNNALDLIKNRTWRWPHDVTSPDMSFVGHSTVLSELGLEE
;
A
#
# COMPACT_ATOMS: atom_id res chain seq x y z
N MET A 1 -23.89 13.31 -40.89
CA MET A 1 -24.70 14.37 -40.26
C MET A 1 -26.12 13.83 -40.14
N LEU A 2 -26.52 13.40 -38.94
CA LEU A 2 -27.90 12.99 -38.65
C LEU A 2 -28.69 14.27 -38.36
N ALA A 3 -29.74 14.54 -39.12
CA ALA A 3 -30.36 15.87 -39.21
C ALA A 3 -31.70 15.97 -38.48
N GLY A 4 -32.10 14.98 -37.67
CA GLY A 4 -33.41 15.03 -37.02
C GLY A 4 -33.52 14.23 -35.72
N ARG A 5 -34.38 14.73 -34.82
CA ARG A 5 -34.78 14.14 -33.52
C ARG A 5 -35.20 12.66 -33.60
N LYS A 6 -35.66 12.21 -34.77
CA LYS A 6 -36.18 10.86 -35.00
C LYS A 6 -35.08 9.83 -35.29
N ASP A 7 -33.98 10.27 -35.91
CA ASP A 7 -32.94 9.36 -36.38
C ASP A 7 -32.09 8.78 -35.24
N CYS A 8 -31.92 9.51 -34.13
CA CYS A 8 -31.22 9.00 -32.94
C CYS A 8 -32.09 8.02 -32.13
N HIS A 9 -33.40 8.26 -32.06
CA HIS A 9 -34.35 7.38 -31.38
C HIS A 9 -34.46 6.04 -32.11
N ASP A 10 -34.58 6.07 -33.44
CA ASP A 10 -34.72 4.85 -34.25
C ASP A 10 -33.42 4.00 -34.25
N LEU A 11 -32.26 4.63 -34.05
CA LEU A 11 -30.97 3.94 -33.91
C LEU A 11 -30.84 3.22 -32.56
N TYR A 12 -31.47 3.77 -31.50
CA TYR A 12 -31.52 3.17 -30.17
C TYR A 12 -32.62 2.10 -30.06
N ALA A 13 -33.81 2.34 -30.62
CA ALA A 13 -34.92 1.40 -30.54
C ALA A 13 -34.78 0.19 -31.49
N GLY A 14 -34.17 0.39 -32.68
CA GLY A 14 -34.09 -0.63 -33.73
C GLY A 14 -33.23 -1.86 -33.42
N TYR A 15 -32.46 -1.85 -32.32
CA TYR A 15 -31.63 -2.98 -31.89
C TYR A 15 -32.21 -3.80 -30.73
N HIS A 16 -33.29 -3.33 -30.10
CA HIS A 16 -33.80 -3.92 -28.86
C HIS A 16 -35.16 -4.60 -28.99
N ASP A 17 -35.80 -4.50 -30.16
CA ASP A 17 -37.13 -5.06 -30.35
C ASP A 17 -37.02 -6.48 -30.93
N THR A 18 -36.85 -7.50 -30.08
CA THR A 18 -37.43 -8.85 -30.31
C THR A 18 -37.29 -9.88 -29.19
N ASP A 19 -36.56 -9.66 -28.08
CA ASP A 19 -36.37 -10.74 -27.10
C ASP A 19 -36.95 -10.46 -25.71
N LYS A 20 -38.10 -11.09 -25.42
CA LYS A 20 -38.79 -11.03 -24.12
C LYS A 20 -37.96 -11.63 -22.98
N GLU A 21 -36.94 -12.44 -23.26
CA GLU A 21 -36.04 -12.95 -22.22
C GLU A 21 -35.13 -11.87 -21.62
N LEU A 22 -34.86 -10.79 -22.35
CA LEU A 22 -34.04 -9.67 -21.85
C LEU A 22 -34.79 -8.79 -20.86
N GLU A 23 -36.12 -8.69 -20.96
CA GLU A 23 -36.97 -7.85 -20.10
C GLU A 23 -36.84 -8.21 -18.61
N ASN A 24 -36.66 -9.51 -18.30
CA ASN A 24 -36.44 -10.00 -16.94
C ASN A 24 -34.98 -9.84 -16.46
N LEU A 25 -34.02 -9.70 -17.38
CA LEU A 25 -32.60 -9.55 -17.03
C LEU A 25 -32.27 -8.12 -16.56
N TYR A 26 -33.02 -7.11 -17.03
CA TYR A 26 -32.80 -5.70 -16.71
C TYR A 26 -33.15 -5.30 -15.27
N GLN A 27 -33.89 -6.14 -14.51
CA GLN A 27 -34.16 -5.87 -13.10
C GLN A 27 -32.97 -6.17 -12.17
N TYR A 28 -31.96 -6.94 -12.61
CA TYR A 28 -30.97 -7.54 -11.70
C TYR A 28 -29.50 -7.34 -12.09
N ALA A 29 -29.17 -6.60 -13.16
CA ALA A 29 -27.78 -6.34 -13.53
C ALA A 29 -27.58 -4.98 -14.23
N ASN A 30 -26.69 -4.15 -13.67
CA ASN A 30 -26.17 -2.94 -14.32
C ASN A 30 -25.30 -3.30 -15.54
N TYR A 31 -25.93 -3.50 -16.70
CA TYR A 31 -25.22 -3.72 -17.96
C TYR A 31 -25.50 -2.56 -18.93
N TYR A 32 -24.48 -1.75 -19.21
CA TYR A 32 -24.51 -0.78 -20.30
C TYR A 32 -24.41 -1.51 -21.65
N THR A 33 -25.25 -1.13 -22.62
CA THR A 33 -25.27 -1.70 -23.98
C THR A 33 -23.90 -1.52 -24.64
N LYS A 34 -23.30 -2.64 -25.08
CA LYS A 34 -22.05 -2.63 -25.86
C LYS A 34 -22.39 -2.40 -27.33
N ILE A 35 -22.00 -1.25 -27.87
CA ILE A 35 -22.07 -1.00 -29.32
C ILE A 35 -20.82 -1.62 -29.95
N PRO A 36 -20.94 -2.60 -30.86
CA PRO A 36 -19.79 -3.13 -31.57
C PRO A 36 -19.27 -2.07 -32.55
N VAL A 37 -18.04 -1.60 -32.34
CA VAL A 37 -17.38 -0.63 -33.23
C VAL A 37 -16.14 -1.27 -33.84
N ASP A 38 -16.02 -1.20 -35.16
CA ASP A 38 -14.79 -1.62 -35.86
C ASP A 38 -13.60 -0.74 -35.44
N LYS A 39 -12.41 -1.35 -35.34
CA LYS A 39 -11.18 -0.72 -34.84
C LYS A 39 -10.79 0.54 -35.63
N ARG A 40 -11.21 0.64 -36.90
CA ARG A 40 -10.98 1.80 -37.78
C ARG A 40 -11.95 2.96 -37.51
N THR A 41 -13.13 2.66 -36.97
CA THR A 41 -14.23 3.60 -36.74
C THR A 41 -14.17 4.23 -35.35
N VAL A 42 -13.42 3.65 -34.41
CA VAL A 42 -13.20 4.19 -33.06
C VAL A 42 -12.74 5.64 -33.11
N ARG A 43 -11.83 6.01 -34.02
CA ARG A 43 -11.35 7.40 -34.18
C ARG A 43 -12.47 8.41 -34.49
N ALA A 44 -13.57 8.00 -35.10
CA ALA A 44 -14.71 8.87 -35.38
C ALA A 44 -15.58 9.13 -34.13
N PHE A 45 -15.52 8.26 -33.11
CA PHE A 45 -16.18 8.47 -31.82
C PHE A 45 -15.36 9.33 -30.86
N VAL A 46 -14.03 9.31 -30.97
CA VAL A 46 -13.13 10.13 -30.13
C VAL A 46 -12.83 11.51 -30.75
N ALA A 47 -13.24 11.74 -32.00
CA ALA A 47 -13.18 13.07 -32.59
C ALA A 47 -14.26 13.94 -31.94
N LEU A 48 -13.87 14.65 -30.88
CA LEU A 48 -14.65 15.74 -30.28
C LEU A 48 -14.95 16.79 -31.35
N VAL A 49 -16.07 16.64 -32.04
CA VAL A 49 -16.73 17.76 -32.70
C VAL A 49 -17.49 18.46 -31.59
N SER A 50 -17.05 19.66 -31.23
CA SER A 50 -17.77 20.53 -30.30
C SER A 50 -19.05 21.04 -30.98
N ASP A 51 -20.04 20.17 -31.16
CA ASP A 51 -21.36 20.59 -31.57
C ASP A 51 -22.15 20.97 -30.32
N SER A 52 -22.45 22.26 -30.22
CA SER A 52 -23.32 22.78 -29.17
C SER A 52 -24.71 22.14 -29.30
N ILE A 53 -25.05 21.25 -28.37
CA ILE A 53 -26.37 20.62 -28.34
C ILE A 53 -27.38 21.69 -27.90
N LYS A 54 -28.22 22.14 -28.85
CA LYS A 54 -29.20 23.20 -28.61
C LYS A 54 -30.44 22.74 -27.80
N TYR A 55 -30.66 21.43 -27.69
CA TYR A 55 -31.83 20.84 -27.03
C TYR A 55 -31.43 19.63 -26.20
N SER A 56 -31.85 19.57 -24.94
CA SER A 56 -31.52 18.44 -24.06
C SER A 56 -32.21 17.16 -24.57
N PRO A 57 -31.47 16.04 -24.74
CA PRO A 57 -32.06 14.76 -25.16
C PRO A 57 -32.99 14.16 -24.08
N TRP A 58 -32.93 14.69 -22.85
CA TRP A 58 -33.69 14.22 -21.69
C TRP A 58 -35.05 14.89 -21.53
N GLU A 59 -35.39 15.89 -22.35
CA GLU A 59 -36.67 16.64 -22.27
C GLU A 59 -37.93 15.77 -22.35
N ASN A 60 -37.83 14.55 -22.91
CA ASN A 60 -38.98 13.66 -23.13
C ASN A 60 -38.94 12.37 -22.28
N VAL A 61 -37.99 12.21 -21.35
CA VAL A 61 -37.88 11.02 -20.50
C VAL A 61 -38.54 11.30 -19.15
N GLY A 62 -39.80 10.87 -18.99
CA GLY A 62 -40.64 11.23 -17.82
C GLY A 62 -40.42 10.41 -16.54
N TYR A 63 -39.45 9.49 -16.52
CA TYR A 63 -39.21 8.57 -15.40
C TYR A 63 -37.78 8.58 -14.85
N ILE A 64 -36.91 9.44 -15.39
CA ILE A 64 -35.54 9.63 -14.90
C ILE A 64 -35.15 11.10 -15.04
N ASP A 65 -34.53 11.67 -14.01
CA ASP A 65 -34.03 13.04 -14.08
C ASP A 65 -32.86 13.13 -15.07
N PRO A 66 -32.72 14.24 -15.83
CA PRO A 66 -31.55 14.45 -16.66
C PRO A 66 -30.27 14.41 -15.80
N PRO A 67 -29.17 13.83 -16.31
CA PRO A 67 -27.87 13.93 -15.65
C PRO A 67 -27.48 15.40 -15.48
N LYS A 68 -26.96 15.74 -14.29
CA LYS A 68 -26.45 17.08 -13.99
C LYS A 68 -25.19 17.34 -14.82
N LEU A 69 -25.30 18.19 -15.83
CA LEU A 69 -24.16 18.74 -16.55
C LEU A 69 -23.52 19.85 -15.70
N ILE A 70 -22.41 19.52 -15.04
CA ILE A 70 -21.56 20.51 -14.38
C ILE A 70 -20.61 21.07 -15.45
N THR A 71 -20.90 22.27 -15.95
CA THR A 71 -19.99 22.99 -16.86
C THR A 71 -19.07 23.89 -16.05
N ASN A 72 -17.78 23.54 -15.98
CA ASN A 72 -16.76 24.45 -15.47
C ASN A 72 -16.52 25.56 -16.51
N PRO A 73 -16.69 26.86 -16.16
CA PRO A 73 -16.36 27.93 -17.08
C PRO A 73 -14.84 27.95 -17.31
N VAL A 74 -14.42 27.65 -18.55
CA VAL A 74 -13.05 27.89 -19.00
C VAL A 74 -12.85 29.41 -19.09
N VAL A 75 -12.15 30.00 -18.12
CA VAL A 75 -11.58 31.34 -18.31
C VAL A 75 -10.33 31.16 -19.17
N VAL A 76 -10.43 31.51 -20.44
CA VAL A 76 -9.28 31.56 -21.35
C VAL A 76 -8.47 32.81 -21.00
N PRO A 77 -7.18 32.71 -20.65
CA PRO A 77 -6.33 33.89 -20.48
C PRO A 77 -6.06 34.52 -21.85
N THR A 78 -6.35 35.82 -21.96
CA THR A 78 -6.13 36.65 -23.14
C THR A 78 -4.62 36.77 -23.44
N THR A 79 -4.22 36.46 -24.67
CA THR A 79 -2.86 36.65 -25.21
C THR A 79 -2.48 38.13 -25.39
N ALA A 80 -1.25 38.50 -24.98
CA ALA A 80 -0.28 39.44 -25.59
C ALA A 80 0.67 40.00 -24.50
N GLY A 81 2.01 40.03 -24.59
CA GLY A 81 2.97 39.67 -25.62
C GLY A 81 4.42 39.81 -25.07
N GLU A 82 5.38 39.22 -25.80
CA GLU A 82 6.73 39.74 -26.14
C GLU A 82 7.52 40.55 -25.07
N THR A 83 8.74 40.21 -24.61
CA THR A 83 9.97 39.82 -25.32
C THR A 83 11.11 39.55 -24.32
N ALA A 84 12.03 38.65 -24.71
CA ALA A 84 13.51 38.66 -24.51
C ALA A 84 14.13 38.48 -23.10
N ASP A 85 14.77 37.33 -22.90
CA ASP A 85 16.08 37.18 -22.24
C ASP A 85 17.21 37.74 -23.15
N PRO A 86 18.45 38.09 -22.70
CA PRO A 86 19.25 37.27 -21.77
C PRO A 86 20.30 37.98 -20.85
N GLU A 87 20.97 37.15 -20.04
CA GLU A 87 22.35 37.24 -19.51
C GLU A 87 22.67 37.92 -18.14
N ALA A 88 23.03 37.04 -17.19
CA ALA A 88 24.22 37.06 -16.34
C ALA A 88 24.56 38.30 -15.47
N ALA A 89 24.40 38.15 -14.15
CA ALA A 89 25.46 38.39 -13.15
C ALA A 89 24.96 38.07 -11.72
N SER A 90 25.79 37.36 -10.96
CA SER A 90 25.81 37.36 -9.50
C SER A 90 27.27 37.69 -9.10
N PRO A 91 27.61 38.22 -7.91
CA PRO A 91 26.77 38.54 -6.75
C PRO A 91 27.10 39.93 -6.13
N GLU A 92 26.55 40.19 -4.93
CA GLU A 92 26.81 41.28 -3.98
C GLU A 92 25.90 42.52 -4.07
N ASN A 93 24.78 42.49 -3.36
CA ASN A 93 24.67 43.27 -2.12
C ASN A 93 23.47 42.81 -1.27
N VAL A 94 23.79 42.53 -0.01
CA VAL A 94 22.87 42.22 1.08
C VAL A 94 22.12 43.49 1.47
N THR A 95 20.79 43.42 1.46
CA THR A 95 19.97 44.13 2.44
C THR A 95 18.85 43.20 2.88
N GLN A 96 18.99 42.71 4.11
CA GLN A 96 17.93 42.15 4.95
C GLN A 96 16.64 42.94 4.80
N TYR A 97 15.51 42.26 4.58
CA TYR A 97 14.25 42.57 5.26
C TYR A 97 13.42 41.29 5.39
N ASP A 98 13.13 41.00 6.66
CA ASP A 98 12.02 40.25 7.26
C ASP A 98 11.87 38.75 6.99
N ASP A 99 12.51 37.99 7.89
CA ASP A 99 12.07 36.69 8.40
C ASP A 99 10.66 36.80 9.01
N GLU A 100 9.62 36.98 8.19
CA GLU A 100 8.25 36.63 8.57
C GLU A 100 8.02 35.16 8.20
N GLN A 101 8.20 34.31 9.21
CA GLN A 101 7.51 33.03 9.40
C GLN A 101 7.03 32.35 8.11
N SER A 102 7.95 31.81 7.31
CA SER A 102 7.58 30.65 6.50
C SER A 102 7.38 29.49 7.46
N VAL A 103 6.14 29.27 7.87
CA VAL A 103 5.72 28.02 8.48
C VAL A 103 5.97 26.95 7.42
N ARG A 104 7.17 26.35 7.42
CA ARG A 104 7.37 25.06 6.76
C ARG A 104 6.50 24.08 7.52
N LEU A 105 5.33 23.80 6.97
CA LEU A 105 4.48 22.70 7.39
C LEU A 105 5.36 21.43 7.37
N MET A 106 5.27 20.61 8.42
CA MET A 106 6.18 19.48 8.64
C MET A 106 6.18 18.44 7.49
N THR A 107 5.18 18.49 6.61
CA THR A 107 5.00 17.61 5.45
C THR A 107 5.65 18.11 4.16
N GLN A 108 6.01 19.40 4.06
CA GLN A 108 6.58 19.95 2.83
C GLN A 108 8.01 19.40 2.65
N GLY A 109 8.15 18.40 1.76
CA GLY A 109 9.46 17.83 1.43
C GLY A 109 10.41 18.83 0.76
N SER A 110 11.53 18.35 0.22
CA SER A 110 12.51 19.23 -0.43
C SER A 110 11.87 19.96 -1.64
N ALA A 111 12.39 21.14 -2.01
CA ALA A 111 11.91 21.84 -3.22
C ALA A 111 11.97 20.96 -4.49
N GLU A 112 12.90 20.01 -4.52
CA GLU A 112 12.98 19.02 -5.60
C GLU A 112 11.86 17.97 -5.54
N HIS A 113 11.41 17.58 -4.34
CA HIS A 113 10.26 16.69 -4.14
C HIS A 113 8.97 17.35 -4.64
N GLN A 114 8.72 18.60 -4.24
CA GLN A 114 7.57 19.41 -4.71
C GLN A 114 7.54 19.53 -6.24
N LEU A 115 8.68 19.79 -6.88
CA LEU A 115 8.78 19.83 -8.35
C LEU A 115 8.43 18.48 -9.01
N ASN A 116 8.74 17.36 -8.36
CA ASN A 116 8.35 16.04 -8.87
C ASN A 116 6.84 15.80 -8.68
N GLU A 117 6.29 16.17 -7.53
CA GLU A 117 4.84 16.10 -7.27
C GLU A 117 4.04 16.91 -8.29
N ASP A 118 4.42 18.16 -8.52
CA ASP A 118 3.79 19.03 -9.53
C ASP A 118 3.82 18.39 -10.92
N TRP A 119 4.95 17.78 -11.29
CA TRP A 119 5.06 17.07 -12.56
C TRP A 119 4.12 15.85 -12.62
N VAL A 120 4.04 15.05 -11.56
CA VAL A 120 3.16 13.87 -11.46
C VAL A 120 1.68 14.27 -11.50
N LYS A 121 1.32 15.31 -10.75
CA LYS A 121 -0.01 15.92 -10.74
C LYS A 121 -0.44 16.34 -12.13
N ASN A 122 0.40 17.10 -12.84
CA ASN A 122 0.14 17.52 -14.21
C ASN A 122 0.01 16.32 -15.16
N HIS A 123 0.87 15.30 -15.02
CA HIS A 123 0.80 14.08 -15.83
C HIS A 123 -0.56 13.37 -15.70
N PHE A 124 -1.08 13.21 -14.48
CA PHE A 124 -2.39 12.59 -14.28
C PHE A 124 -3.55 13.52 -14.70
N ALA A 125 -3.46 14.81 -14.42
CA ALA A 125 -4.48 15.79 -14.83
C ALA A 125 -4.62 15.84 -16.37
N ASP A 126 -3.51 15.88 -17.10
CA ASP A 126 -3.47 15.85 -18.57
C ASP A 126 -4.05 14.56 -19.15
N ALA A 127 -3.97 13.45 -18.41
CA ALA A 127 -4.59 12.17 -18.74
C ALA A 127 -6.09 12.09 -18.36
N GLY A 128 -6.67 13.20 -17.91
CA GLY A 128 -8.10 13.34 -17.57
C GLY A 128 -8.48 12.77 -16.21
N TRP A 129 -7.55 12.69 -15.27
CA TRP A 129 -7.85 12.33 -13.88
C TRP A 129 -8.25 13.57 -13.07
N THR A 130 -9.14 13.40 -12.11
CA THR A 130 -9.28 14.37 -11.01
C THR A 130 -8.07 14.21 -10.11
N VAL A 131 -7.40 15.31 -9.76
CA VAL A 131 -6.18 15.29 -8.95
C VAL A 131 -6.30 16.30 -7.81
N LYS A 132 -5.97 15.87 -6.59
CA LYS A 132 -5.81 16.71 -5.40
C LYS A 132 -4.45 16.44 -4.78
N GLN A 133 -3.70 17.49 -4.47
CA GLN A 133 -2.46 17.39 -3.70
C GLN A 133 -2.83 17.58 -2.24
N LEU A 134 -2.44 16.65 -1.36
CA LEU A 134 -2.94 16.60 0.02
C LEU A 134 -1.92 17.11 1.03
N ASP A 135 -0.63 16.92 0.76
CA ASP A 135 0.48 17.24 1.67
C ASP A 135 0.72 18.75 1.84
N THR A 136 0.24 19.58 0.92
CA THR A 136 0.47 21.03 0.89
C THR A 136 -0.17 21.81 2.04
N GLU A 137 -1.20 21.24 2.69
CA GLU A 137 -1.98 21.91 3.74
C GLU A 137 -2.04 21.09 5.05
N ALA A 138 -1.45 19.90 5.07
CA ALA A 138 -1.54 18.98 6.20
C ALA A 138 -0.44 19.23 7.25
N THR A 139 -0.80 19.17 8.53
CA THR A 139 0.15 19.03 9.64
C THR A 139 0.34 17.56 10.05
N GLU A 140 -0.41 16.66 9.41
CA GLU A 140 -0.48 15.23 9.68
C GLU A 140 0.09 14.40 8.52
N SER A 141 0.39 13.12 8.75
CA SER A 141 0.96 12.22 7.73
C SER A 141 -0.10 11.78 6.72
N VAL A 142 -0.16 12.47 5.57
CA VAL A 142 -1.07 12.19 4.45
C VAL A 142 -0.31 11.69 3.23
N PRO A 143 -0.97 11.02 2.27
CA PRO A 143 -0.39 10.74 0.95
C PRO A 143 -0.04 12.03 0.21
N ASP A 144 0.94 12.00 -0.71
CA ASP A 144 1.29 13.20 -1.48
C ASP A 144 0.10 13.69 -2.34
N ILE A 145 -0.50 12.78 -3.10
CA ILE A 145 -1.54 13.09 -4.08
C ILE A 145 -2.67 12.06 -4.01
N TRP A 146 -3.91 12.52 -4.11
CA TRP A 146 -5.09 11.70 -4.41
C TRP A 146 -5.51 11.91 -5.86
N ILE A 147 -5.79 10.80 -6.56
CA ILE A 147 -6.32 10.83 -7.92
C ILE A 147 -7.58 9.98 -8.04
N GLN A 148 -8.49 10.41 -8.93
CA GLN A 148 -9.70 9.66 -9.24
C GLN A 148 -10.02 9.69 -10.72
N LYS A 149 -10.45 8.53 -11.25
CA LYS A 149 -11.00 8.40 -12.60
C LYS A 149 -11.97 7.24 -12.67
N ASP A 150 -13.12 7.47 -13.30
CA ASP A 150 -14.16 6.45 -13.48
C ASP A 150 -14.57 5.77 -12.15
N GLU A 151 -14.73 6.57 -11.08
CA GLU A 151 -15.05 6.12 -9.70
C GLU A 151 -13.96 5.28 -9.03
N ILE A 152 -12.78 5.12 -9.65
CA ILE A 152 -11.64 4.44 -9.05
C ILE A 152 -10.68 5.47 -8.47
N GLU A 153 -10.34 5.29 -7.21
CA GLU A 153 -9.50 6.19 -6.43
C GLU A 153 -8.15 5.55 -6.12
N TYR A 154 -7.11 6.38 -6.11
CA TYR A 154 -5.76 5.98 -5.74
C TYR A 154 -5.09 7.04 -4.88
N PHE A 155 -4.29 6.58 -3.94
CA PHE A 155 -3.20 7.38 -3.43
C PHE A 155 -2.00 7.31 -4.38
N VAL A 156 -1.25 8.39 -4.46
CA VAL A 156 -0.03 8.49 -5.27
C VAL A 156 1.06 9.07 -4.38
N GLU A 157 2.17 8.36 -4.30
CA GLU A 157 3.34 8.70 -3.47
C GLU A 157 4.55 8.90 -4.38
N VAL A 158 5.14 10.09 -4.35
CA VAL A 158 6.22 10.53 -5.22
C VAL A 158 7.56 10.34 -4.52
N GLU A 159 8.04 9.10 -4.58
CA GLU A 159 9.24 8.66 -3.89
C GLU A 159 10.52 9.29 -4.46
N HIS A 160 10.98 10.35 -3.78
CA HIS A 160 12.15 11.13 -4.16
C HIS A 160 13.46 10.66 -3.52
N LYS A 161 13.43 10.37 -2.19
CA LYS A 161 14.61 9.98 -1.41
C LYS A 161 14.99 8.50 -1.56
N GLY A 162 14.12 7.69 -2.18
CA GLY A 162 14.45 6.33 -2.59
C GLY A 162 14.40 5.30 -1.47
N THR A 163 15.26 4.29 -1.56
CA THR A 163 15.18 3.02 -0.83
C THR A 163 15.80 3.05 0.56
N ASP A 164 16.35 4.19 0.95
CA ASP A 164 17.15 4.34 2.17
C ASP A 164 16.25 4.57 3.40
N GLN A 165 14.94 4.74 3.20
CA GLN A 165 13.92 4.82 4.25
C GLN A 165 12.75 3.85 3.98
N PRO A 166 12.96 2.52 4.10
CA PRO A 166 11.92 1.53 3.79
C PRO A 166 10.65 1.66 4.64
N ALA A 167 10.78 2.09 5.90
CA ALA A 167 9.65 2.31 6.79
C ALA A 167 8.65 3.35 6.24
N ASN A 168 9.12 4.37 5.53
CA ASN A 168 8.26 5.42 4.97
C ASN A 168 7.42 4.87 3.81
N VAL A 169 8.07 4.14 2.89
CA VAL A 169 7.40 3.41 1.80
C VAL A 169 6.34 2.46 2.36
N LEU A 170 6.70 1.70 3.39
CA LEU A 170 5.80 0.73 4.01
C LEU A 170 4.66 1.40 4.79
N THR A 171 4.91 2.55 5.42
CA THR A 171 3.87 3.35 6.09
C THR A 171 2.83 3.84 5.10
N ASN A 172 3.26 4.34 3.94
CA ASN A 172 2.36 4.77 2.87
C ASN A 172 1.54 3.60 2.30
N ALA A 173 2.17 2.42 2.14
CA ALA A 173 1.46 1.23 1.68
C ALA A 173 0.48 0.67 2.72
N ALA A 174 0.85 0.73 4.01
CA ALA A 174 -0.01 0.33 5.12
C ALA A 174 -1.18 1.29 5.29
N ARG A 175 -0.97 2.61 5.11
CA ARG A 175 -2.02 3.63 5.05
C ARG A 175 -3.05 3.28 3.97
N ALA A 176 -2.58 3.01 2.75
CA ALA A 176 -3.47 2.62 1.66
C ALA A 176 -4.29 1.36 2.00
N ALA A 177 -3.65 0.34 2.60
CA ALA A 177 -4.33 -0.86 3.05
C ALA A 177 -5.38 -0.56 4.14
N HIS A 178 -5.09 0.34 5.08
CA HIS A 178 -5.99 0.75 6.16
C HIS A 178 -7.28 1.41 5.64
N TYR A 179 -7.17 2.31 4.66
CA TYR A 179 -8.32 3.01 4.06
C TYR A 179 -8.97 2.27 2.89
N ASP A 180 -8.67 0.98 2.71
CA ASP A 180 -9.14 0.17 1.59
C ASP A 180 -8.81 0.72 0.17
N MET A 181 -7.70 1.44 0.03
CA MET A 181 -7.27 2.09 -1.21
C MET A 181 -6.07 1.40 -1.87
N ASP A 182 -5.97 1.57 -3.20
CA ASP A 182 -4.76 1.24 -3.96
C ASP A 182 -3.79 2.44 -3.94
N VAL A 183 -2.48 2.15 -3.95
CA VAL A 183 -1.41 3.17 -3.97
C VAL A 183 -0.53 3.05 -5.21
N ILE A 184 -0.15 4.18 -5.78
CA ILE A 184 0.81 4.30 -6.89
C ILE A 184 2.10 4.95 -6.39
N PHE A 185 3.16 4.16 -6.26
CA PHE A 185 4.50 4.69 -5.99
C PHE A 185 5.13 5.15 -7.31
N VAL A 186 5.48 6.44 -7.40
CA VAL A 186 6.10 7.06 -8.56
C VAL A 186 7.55 7.43 -8.25
N VAL A 187 8.48 6.83 -8.98
CA VAL A 187 9.92 7.07 -8.79
C VAL A 187 10.61 7.62 -10.04
N LYS A 188 11.81 8.16 -9.87
CA LYS A 188 12.60 8.70 -10.98
C LYS A 188 13.11 7.65 -11.97
N LYS A 189 13.39 6.43 -11.54
CA LYS A 189 14.07 5.40 -12.36
C LYS A 189 13.62 3.99 -12.03
N LYS A 190 13.64 3.12 -13.04
CA LYS A 190 13.27 1.70 -12.93
C LYS A 190 13.99 0.94 -11.80
N PRO A 191 15.31 1.08 -11.56
CA PRO A 191 15.97 0.36 -10.47
C PRO A 191 15.43 0.73 -9.08
N ILE A 192 14.98 1.97 -8.88
CA ILE A 192 14.36 2.40 -7.61
C ILE A 192 13.00 1.70 -7.45
N ALA A 193 12.21 1.61 -8.53
CA ALA A 193 10.92 0.92 -8.51
C ALA A 193 11.09 -0.57 -8.16
N GLN A 194 12.13 -1.23 -8.71
CA GLN A 194 12.45 -2.62 -8.39
C GLN A 194 12.82 -2.80 -6.91
N SER A 195 13.57 -1.86 -6.34
CA SER A 195 13.93 -1.90 -4.93
C SER A 195 12.73 -1.63 -4.01
N ILE A 196 11.84 -0.70 -4.36
CA ILE A 196 10.56 -0.52 -3.65
C ILE A 196 9.72 -1.79 -3.72
N ALA A 197 9.69 -2.47 -4.88
CA ALA A 197 9.00 -3.75 -4.99
C ALA A 197 9.53 -4.81 -4.00
N LYS A 198 10.85 -4.82 -3.74
CA LYS A 198 11.45 -5.68 -2.73
C LYS A 198 11.01 -5.30 -1.32
N ILE A 199 11.00 -4.00 -0.99
CA ILE A 199 10.53 -3.50 0.31
C ILE A 199 9.06 -3.90 0.54
N LEU A 200 8.18 -3.65 -0.43
CA LEU A 200 6.76 -3.99 -0.34
C LEU A 200 6.52 -5.51 -0.24
N ARG A 201 7.43 -6.34 -0.75
CA ARG A 201 7.38 -7.80 -0.65
C ARG A 201 7.79 -8.32 0.72
N GLU A 202 8.78 -7.66 1.31
CA GLU A 202 9.47 -8.05 2.53
C GLU A 202 9.42 -6.87 3.50
N PRO A 203 8.33 -6.70 4.25
CA PRO A 203 8.12 -5.54 5.12
C PRO A 203 8.94 -5.61 6.42
N VAL A 204 10.04 -6.37 6.41
CA VAL A 204 10.94 -6.63 7.54
C VAL A 204 12.39 -6.62 7.01
N THR A 205 13.35 -6.21 7.85
CA THR A 205 14.76 -6.14 7.48
C THR A 205 15.40 -7.53 7.39
N ASP A 206 15.06 -8.41 8.34
CA ASP A 206 15.61 -9.76 8.41
C ASP A 206 14.57 -10.76 8.96
N THR A 207 14.64 -12.00 8.48
CA THR A 207 13.87 -13.15 8.97
C THR A 207 14.74 -14.22 9.61
N ASP A 208 16.06 -14.10 9.55
CA ASP A 208 17.00 -15.09 10.09
C ASP A 208 17.33 -14.82 11.57
N VAL A 209 16.47 -14.06 12.23
CA VAL A 209 16.58 -13.70 13.65
C VAL A 209 15.73 -14.64 14.49
N HIS A 210 16.31 -15.17 15.59
CA HIS A 210 15.72 -16.16 16.51
C HIS A 210 14.18 -16.10 16.64
N ASN A 211 13.49 -17.10 16.09
CA ASN A 211 12.04 -17.30 16.17
C ASN A 211 11.18 -16.05 15.90
N GLY A 212 11.59 -15.22 14.92
CA GLY A 212 10.98 -13.90 14.75
C GLY A 212 11.34 -13.18 13.45
N ALA A 213 11.23 -11.86 13.47
CA ALA A 213 11.69 -10.97 12.41
C ALA A 213 12.27 -9.68 12.99
N GLN A 214 13.24 -9.09 12.28
CA GLN A 214 13.76 -7.75 12.57
C GLN A 214 12.95 -6.74 11.76
N LEU A 215 12.50 -5.68 12.42
CA LEU A 215 11.64 -4.66 11.82
C LEU A 215 12.45 -3.56 11.16
N TYR A 216 11.79 -2.78 10.30
CA TYR A 216 12.30 -1.49 9.89
C TYR A 216 12.05 -0.45 10.99
N THR A 217 12.93 0.54 11.08
CA THR A 217 12.82 1.64 12.05
C THR A 217 12.25 2.87 11.33
N MET A 218 11.29 3.54 11.97
CA MET A 218 10.66 4.76 11.49
C MET A 218 11.65 5.93 11.46
N SER A 219 11.40 6.96 10.65
CA SER A 219 12.28 8.14 10.60
C SER A 219 12.14 9.06 11.79
N ASP A 220 10.98 9.05 12.44
CA ASP A 220 10.64 10.01 13.49
C ASP A 220 11.13 9.50 14.84
N GLU A 221 11.67 10.41 15.64
CA GLU A 221 12.13 10.11 16.99
C GLU A 221 10.94 9.77 17.88
N LEU A 222 11.10 8.74 18.72
CA LEU A 222 10.07 8.34 19.67
C LEU A 222 9.90 9.43 20.73
N THR A 223 8.67 9.87 20.91
CA THR A 223 8.27 10.75 22.02
C THR A 223 7.33 9.97 22.93
N LEU A 224 7.70 9.80 24.20
CA LEU A 224 6.88 9.11 25.20
C LEU A 224 5.67 9.95 25.58
N THR A 225 4.70 9.30 26.23
CA THR A 225 3.47 9.97 26.70
C THR A 225 3.70 11.11 27.70
N ASP A 226 4.82 11.11 28.41
CA ASP A 226 5.24 12.21 29.30
C ASP A 226 5.98 13.34 28.57
N GLY A 227 6.14 13.23 27.25
CA GLY A 227 6.84 14.17 26.38
C GLY A 227 8.36 14.00 26.35
N SER A 228 8.92 13.02 27.05
CA SER A 228 10.34 12.72 27.01
C SER A 228 10.74 11.96 25.74
N LYS A 229 12.04 12.05 25.40
CA LYS A 229 12.64 11.31 24.28
C LYS A 229 13.71 10.37 24.84
N PRO A 230 13.53 9.05 24.70
CA PRO A 230 14.51 8.09 25.18
C PRO A 230 15.72 8.07 24.23
N VAL A 231 16.91 7.91 24.79
CA VAL A 231 18.16 7.77 24.03
C VAL A 231 18.78 6.40 24.26
N LEU A 232 19.43 5.86 23.23
CA LEU A 232 20.11 4.56 23.27
C LEU A 232 21.32 4.55 24.23
N PRO A 233 21.78 3.37 24.68
CA PRO A 233 23.03 3.23 25.41
C PRO A 233 24.24 3.76 24.61
N PRO A 234 25.36 4.08 25.28
CA PRO A 234 26.61 4.42 24.59
C PRO A 234 27.00 3.34 23.58
N ASP A 235 27.57 3.75 22.44
CA ASP A 235 28.02 2.88 21.34
C ASP A 235 26.92 2.18 20.50
N VAL A 236 25.64 2.44 20.79
CA VAL A 236 24.52 1.97 19.96
C VAL A 236 24.05 3.09 19.03
N GLU A 237 24.31 2.91 17.72
CA GLU A 237 24.10 3.97 16.71
C GLU A 237 22.69 4.00 16.10
N SER A 238 21.84 3.00 16.36
CA SER A 238 20.49 2.93 15.79
C SER A 238 19.57 1.99 16.58
N SER A 239 18.27 2.28 16.57
CA SER A 239 17.25 1.42 17.19
C SER A 239 17.06 0.13 16.38
N GLN A 240 17.18 -1.02 17.04
CA GLN A 240 16.95 -2.34 16.43
C GLN A 240 15.72 -3.00 17.07
N TRP A 241 14.67 -3.14 16.27
CA TRP A 241 13.39 -3.68 16.73
C TRP A 241 13.17 -5.09 16.22
N TYR A 242 12.60 -5.94 17.07
CA TYR A 242 12.39 -7.36 16.82
C TYR A 242 10.99 -7.77 17.24
N LEU A 243 10.36 -8.64 16.44
CA LEU A 243 9.23 -9.45 16.87
C LEU A 243 9.78 -10.82 17.27
N ARG A 244 9.48 -11.26 18.49
CA ARG A 244 9.92 -12.55 19.05
C ARG A 244 8.73 -13.31 19.58
N TYR A 245 8.61 -14.58 19.22
CA TYR A 245 7.70 -15.46 19.95
C TYR A 245 8.39 -15.92 21.23
N GLN A 246 7.74 -15.66 22.37
CA GLN A 246 8.15 -16.28 23.63
C GLN A 246 8.06 -17.80 23.48
N GLU A 247 9.01 -18.53 24.09
CA GLU A 247 8.89 -19.98 24.17
C GLU A 247 7.54 -20.30 24.83
N PRO A 248 6.71 -21.17 24.23
CA PRO A 248 5.40 -21.45 24.80
C PRO A 248 5.58 -21.95 26.24
N PRO A 249 4.79 -21.45 27.21
CA PRO A 249 4.84 -21.99 28.57
C PRO A 249 4.62 -23.50 28.53
N GLU A 250 5.22 -24.21 29.51
CA GLU A 250 4.98 -25.65 29.68
C GLU A 250 3.47 -25.92 29.68
N ALA A 251 3.05 -26.93 28.90
CA ALA A 251 1.68 -27.20 28.51
C ALA A 251 0.66 -26.98 29.63
N GLU A 252 -0.32 -26.08 29.41
CA GLU A 252 -1.46 -25.97 30.30
C GLU A 252 -2.48 -27.07 29.96
N ALA A 253 -2.72 -27.93 30.96
CA ALA A 253 -3.71 -29.00 31.06
C ALA A 253 -3.83 -29.96 29.86
N GLU A 254 -3.32 -31.18 30.05
CA GLU A 254 -3.74 -32.37 29.29
C GLU A 254 -5.28 -32.46 29.31
N ASP A 255 -5.90 -32.56 28.15
CA ASP A 255 -7.28 -33.05 28.07
C ASP A 255 -7.33 -34.52 28.50
N GLU A 256 -8.52 -35.07 28.78
CA GLU A 256 -8.68 -36.43 29.32
C GLU A 256 -8.08 -37.54 28.42
N ASP A 257 -7.67 -37.20 27.19
CA ASP A 257 -7.06 -38.09 26.19
C ASP A 257 -5.55 -37.82 25.93
N GLY A 258 -4.93 -36.82 26.58
CA GLY A 258 -3.48 -36.56 26.52
C GLY A 258 -3.00 -35.78 25.29
N ASP A 259 -3.89 -35.10 24.57
CA ASP A 259 -3.58 -34.21 23.45
C ASP A 259 -3.63 -32.74 23.92
N ILE A 260 -2.49 -32.05 23.92
CA ILE A 260 -2.42 -30.63 24.25
C ILE A 260 -3.21 -29.84 23.19
N GLU A 261 -4.19 -29.03 23.61
CA GLU A 261 -4.98 -28.19 22.70
C GLU A 261 -4.07 -27.15 22.05
N ALA A 262 -3.90 -27.24 20.73
CA ALA A 262 -3.09 -26.31 19.99
C ALA A 262 -3.82 -24.98 19.77
N ARG A 263 -3.06 -23.89 19.91
CA ARG A 263 -3.54 -22.51 19.75
C ARG A 263 -3.55 -22.08 18.29
N SER A 264 -4.52 -21.24 17.91
CA SER A 264 -4.51 -20.53 16.62
C SER A 264 -3.48 -19.39 16.64
N PRO A 265 -3.04 -18.87 15.47
CA PRO A 265 -2.08 -17.77 15.41
C PRO A 265 -2.58 -16.50 16.09
N SER A 266 -3.90 -16.28 16.10
CA SER A 266 -4.53 -15.14 16.79
C SER A 266 -4.50 -15.22 18.31
N GLN A 267 -4.14 -16.37 18.89
CA GLN A 267 -4.03 -16.56 20.34
C GLN A 267 -2.57 -16.46 20.82
N ILE A 268 -1.63 -16.19 19.92
CA ILE A 268 -0.21 -16.10 20.23
C ILE A 268 0.34 -14.87 19.54
N GLU A 269 0.61 -13.87 20.34
CA GLU A 269 1.17 -12.63 19.87
C GLU A 269 2.69 -12.66 20.04
N PRO A 270 3.45 -12.23 19.02
CA PRO A 270 4.87 -12.00 19.20
C PRO A 270 5.08 -10.79 20.11
N GLU A 271 6.05 -10.89 20.99
CA GLU A 271 6.54 -9.78 21.79
C GLU A 271 7.40 -8.87 20.90
N LEU A 272 7.10 -7.58 20.92
CA LEU A 272 7.89 -6.55 20.26
C LEU A 272 8.98 -6.09 21.22
N ARG A 273 10.23 -6.07 20.75
CA ARG A 273 11.41 -5.77 21.58
C ARG A 273 12.33 -4.77 20.90
N LEU A 274 12.84 -3.81 21.67
CA LEU A 274 14.01 -3.03 21.33
C LEU A 274 15.23 -3.75 21.89
N GLU A 275 16.16 -4.16 21.03
CA GLU A 275 17.38 -4.88 21.42
C GLU A 275 18.63 -4.09 21.00
N THR A 276 19.73 -4.25 21.74
CA THR A 276 21.07 -3.85 21.30
C THR A 276 21.63 -4.85 20.27
N PRO A 277 22.70 -4.52 19.52
CA PRO A 277 23.33 -5.45 18.58
C PRO A 277 23.85 -6.76 19.18
N ASP A 278 24.11 -6.79 20.49
CA ASP A 278 24.53 -7.99 21.23
C ASP A 278 23.36 -8.74 21.90
N GLY A 279 22.13 -8.26 21.73
CA GLY A 279 20.90 -8.95 22.15
C GLY A 279 20.42 -8.61 23.57
N GLU A 280 20.91 -7.52 24.17
CA GLU A 280 20.34 -6.98 25.41
C GLU A 280 18.99 -6.34 25.10
N VAL A 281 17.96 -6.69 25.88
CA VAL A 281 16.61 -6.15 25.72
C VAL A 281 16.52 -4.82 26.48
N LEU A 282 16.26 -3.73 25.76
CA LEU A 282 16.15 -2.37 26.31
C LEU A 282 14.71 -1.99 26.65
N ALA A 283 13.74 -2.52 25.89
CA ALA A 283 12.31 -2.37 26.13
C ALA A 283 11.56 -3.50 25.44
N ALA A 284 10.44 -3.95 26.01
CA ALA A 284 9.62 -5.00 25.43
C ALA A 284 8.14 -4.82 25.83
N GLY A 285 7.25 -5.29 24.95
CA GLY A 285 5.81 -5.23 25.18
C GLY A 285 5.02 -5.82 24.03
N SER A 286 3.71 -5.60 24.05
CA SER A 286 2.79 -6.13 23.04
C SER A 286 2.72 -5.27 21.79
N VAL A 287 2.46 -5.88 20.63
CA VAL A 287 2.33 -5.18 19.33
C VAL A 287 1.08 -4.30 19.22
N ASP A 288 0.08 -4.53 20.07
CA ASP A 288 -1.17 -3.77 20.13
C ASP A 288 -1.11 -2.58 21.11
N GLU A 289 -0.02 -2.47 21.89
CA GLU A 289 0.27 -1.35 22.77
C GLU A 289 1.17 -0.33 22.06
N SER A 290 0.97 0.95 22.37
CA SER A 290 1.86 2.01 21.89
C SER A 290 3.21 1.91 22.58
N VAL A 291 4.31 1.89 21.82
CA VAL A 291 5.66 1.90 22.40
C VAL A 291 5.94 3.18 23.20
N ALA A 292 5.16 4.24 22.99
CA ALA A 292 5.24 5.48 23.76
C ALA A 292 4.77 5.35 25.23
N THR A 293 4.11 4.24 25.58
CA THR A 293 3.67 3.95 26.96
C THR A 293 4.60 2.98 27.70
N TRP A 294 5.65 2.48 27.05
CA TRP A 294 6.52 1.47 27.64
C TRP A 294 7.54 2.06 28.61
N GLU A 295 8.03 1.21 29.50
CA GLU A 295 9.22 1.51 30.30
C GLU A 295 10.47 1.15 29.50
N PHE A 296 11.36 2.13 29.32
CA PHE A 296 12.66 1.94 28.69
C PHE A 296 13.70 1.84 29.80
N GLU A 297 14.03 0.61 30.18
CA GLU A 297 14.97 0.35 31.28
C GLU A 297 16.32 1.00 30.96
N GLU A 298 16.85 1.80 31.91
CA GLU A 298 18.16 2.45 31.84
C GLU A 298 18.40 3.48 30.71
N LEU A 299 17.39 3.76 29.86
CA LEU A 299 17.50 4.83 28.87
C LEU A 299 17.30 6.19 29.55
N LEU A 300 18.28 7.07 29.39
CA LEU A 300 18.18 8.44 29.86
C LEU A 300 17.18 9.21 28.98
N CYS A 301 16.52 10.21 29.54
CA CYS A 301 15.82 11.22 28.74
C CYS A 301 16.84 12.25 28.25
N GLU A 302 16.65 12.85 27.07
CA GLU A 302 17.51 13.95 26.55
C GLU A 302 17.78 15.08 27.57
N SER A 303 16.88 15.29 28.54
CA SER A 303 17.04 16.26 29.62
C SER A 303 18.17 15.94 30.62
N ASP A 304 18.72 14.72 30.59
CA ASP A 304 19.88 14.33 31.40
C ASP A 304 21.18 14.79 30.72
N PRO A 305 22.05 15.57 31.40
CA PRO A 305 23.33 15.99 30.83
C PRO A 305 24.24 14.84 30.36
N SER A 306 24.07 13.63 30.89
CA SER A 306 24.79 12.42 30.48
C SER A 306 24.18 11.69 29.28
N ALA A 307 23.01 12.16 28.80
CA ALA A 307 22.38 11.82 27.53
C ALA A 307 22.84 12.72 26.37
N ALA A 308 23.56 13.81 26.66
CA ALA A 308 24.12 14.68 25.63
C ALA A 308 24.98 13.85 24.66
N ASP A 309 24.75 14.03 23.36
CA ASP A 309 25.39 13.32 22.24
C ASP A 309 25.00 11.83 22.06
N ARG A 310 24.00 11.32 22.79
CA ARG A 310 23.46 9.97 22.54
C ARG A 310 22.45 9.96 21.40
N THR A 311 22.29 8.80 20.77
CA THR A 311 21.33 8.61 19.67
C THR A 311 19.90 8.47 20.20
N ASN A 312 18.98 9.24 19.64
CA ASN A 312 17.56 9.13 19.95
C ASN A 312 16.98 7.79 19.49
N VAL A 313 16.06 7.24 20.29
CA VAL A 313 15.30 6.06 19.88
C VAL A 313 14.28 6.47 18.82
N HIS A 314 14.16 5.66 17.78
CA HIS A 314 13.14 5.77 16.76
C HIS A 314 12.20 4.56 16.86
N GLY A 315 10.90 4.75 16.60
CA GLY A 315 9.90 3.68 16.73
C GLY A 315 10.00 2.59 15.65
N PRO A 316 9.38 1.41 15.86
CA PRO A 316 9.33 0.34 14.86
C PRO A 316 8.23 0.58 13.81
N PHE A 317 8.47 0.15 12.58
CA PHE A 317 7.41 -0.17 11.64
C PHE A 317 6.91 -1.59 11.91
N VAL A 318 5.71 -1.74 12.47
CA VAL A 318 5.06 -3.04 12.67
C VAL A 318 4.22 -3.38 11.43
N PRO A 319 4.53 -4.45 10.67
CA PRO A 319 3.76 -4.78 9.48
C PRO A 319 2.31 -5.14 9.80
N THR A 320 1.38 -4.50 9.10
CA THR A 320 -0.07 -4.81 9.13
C THR A 320 -0.48 -5.86 8.10
N GLN A 321 0.45 -6.31 7.25
CA GLN A 321 0.24 -7.27 6.17
C GLN A 321 1.47 -8.18 6.01
N LEU A 322 1.29 -9.36 5.42
CA LEU A 322 2.42 -10.22 5.02
C LEU A 322 3.26 -9.59 3.91
N ALA A 323 2.61 -8.88 2.99
CA ALA A 323 3.25 -8.04 1.98
C ALA A 323 2.24 -7.02 1.44
N TYR A 324 2.76 -5.92 0.89
CA TYR A 324 1.96 -4.79 0.41
C TYR A 324 1.87 -4.70 -1.12
N LEU A 325 2.44 -5.65 -1.86
CA LEU A 325 2.45 -5.63 -3.32
C LEU A 325 1.06 -5.75 -3.97
N ALA A 326 0.07 -6.37 -3.30
CA ALA A 326 -1.24 -6.62 -3.91
C ALA A 326 -2.04 -5.35 -4.23
N ARG A 327 -1.85 -4.29 -3.44
CA ARG A 327 -2.51 -2.97 -3.58
C ARG A 327 -1.57 -1.86 -4.01
N SER A 328 -0.33 -2.23 -4.36
CA SER A 328 0.69 -1.29 -4.77
C SER A 328 0.95 -1.42 -6.26
N SER A 329 0.93 -0.29 -6.96
CA SER A 329 1.44 -0.19 -8.32
C SER A 329 2.69 0.69 -8.36
N LEU A 330 3.68 0.24 -9.13
CA LEU A 330 4.97 0.91 -9.22
C LEU A 330 5.12 1.53 -10.59
N ARG A 331 5.42 2.83 -10.62
CA ARG A 331 5.68 3.57 -11.86
C ARG A 331 7.03 4.26 -11.78
N TYR A 332 7.72 4.33 -12.90
CA TYR A 332 8.97 5.07 -13.02
C TYR A 332 8.93 6.02 -14.21
N ARG A 333 9.63 7.15 -14.07
CA ARG A 333 9.79 8.11 -15.16
C ARG A 333 10.68 7.54 -16.27
N ASN A 334 10.17 7.54 -17.49
CA ASN A 334 10.93 7.27 -18.71
C ASN A 334 10.71 8.42 -19.70
N GLY A 335 11.65 9.37 -19.73
CA GLY A 335 11.48 10.63 -20.44
C GLY A 335 10.32 11.44 -19.86
N ASP A 336 9.31 11.72 -20.69
CA ASP A 336 8.12 12.48 -20.32
C ASP A 336 6.90 11.60 -20.00
N GLN A 337 7.12 10.29 -19.85
CA GLN A 337 6.07 9.32 -19.56
C GLN A 337 6.31 8.61 -18.23
N LEU A 338 5.23 8.13 -17.62
CA LEU A 338 5.27 7.19 -16.51
C LEU A 338 5.04 5.77 -17.03
N GLU A 339 6.07 4.93 -16.90
CA GLU A 339 5.96 3.51 -17.22
C GLU A 339 5.65 2.70 -15.97
N ARG A 340 4.74 1.73 -16.09
CA ARG A 340 4.45 0.76 -15.03
C ARG A 340 5.54 -0.30 -15.00
N LEU A 341 6.05 -0.61 -13.80
CA LEU A 341 6.94 -1.73 -13.58
C LEU A 341 6.15 -3.05 -13.68
N ASP A 342 6.52 -3.92 -14.62
CA ASP A 342 5.88 -5.23 -14.79
C ASP A 342 6.38 -6.22 -13.72
N PRO A 343 5.52 -7.08 -13.13
CA PRO A 343 5.93 -8.08 -12.14
C PRO A 343 7.10 -8.97 -12.55
N ASN A 344 7.27 -9.25 -13.85
CA ASN A 344 8.37 -10.06 -14.35
C ASN A 344 9.71 -9.28 -14.39
N GLU A 345 9.69 -7.97 -14.16
CA GLU A 345 10.87 -7.12 -14.07
C GLU A 345 11.44 -7.02 -12.65
N TYR A 346 10.76 -7.62 -11.67
CA TYR A 346 11.23 -7.79 -10.28
C TYR A 346 10.82 -9.16 -9.73
N PRO A 347 11.18 -10.27 -10.41
CA PRO A 347 10.65 -11.58 -10.06
C PRO A 347 11.09 -11.98 -8.64
N ALA A 348 10.21 -12.73 -7.98
CA ALA A 348 10.52 -13.34 -6.69
C ALA A 348 11.73 -14.28 -6.78
N ASN A 349 12.45 -14.44 -5.68
CA ASN A 349 13.59 -15.37 -5.59
C ASN A 349 13.16 -16.85 -5.82
N TRP A 350 11.88 -17.17 -5.61
CA TRP A 350 11.30 -18.49 -5.90
C TRP A 350 10.87 -18.69 -7.36
N ASN A 351 10.79 -17.62 -8.16
CA ASN A 351 10.30 -17.64 -9.54
C ASN A 351 11.38 -18.13 -10.50
N GLN A 352 11.68 -19.43 -10.46
CA GLN A 352 12.66 -20.08 -11.33
C GLN A 352 12.12 -20.36 -12.75
N SER A 353 13.05 -20.56 -13.69
CA SER A 353 12.79 -20.85 -15.11
C SER A 353 11.81 -22.03 -15.33
N ASP A 354 10.97 -21.92 -16.35
CA ASP A 354 9.96 -22.92 -16.71
C ASP A 354 10.54 -24.26 -17.21
N ALA A 355 11.87 -24.41 -17.27
CA ALA A 355 12.55 -25.66 -17.62
C ALA A 355 12.13 -26.85 -16.74
N ALA A 356 11.79 -26.61 -15.47
CA ALA A 356 11.31 -27.64 -14.54
C ALA A 356 9.76 -27.77 -14.50
N GLY A 357 9.03 -26.88 -15.19
CA GLY A 357 7.57 -26.90 -15.27
C GLY A 357 6.83 -26.34 -14.04
N LYS A 358 5.49 -26.25 -14.16
CA LYS A 358 4.63 -25.57 -13.15
C LYS A 358 4.69 -26.16 -11.75
N ARG A 359 4.91 -27.48 -11.63
CA ARG A 359 4.90 -28.16 -10.32
C ARG A 359 6.11 -27.77 -9.48
N GLU A 360 7.29 -27.72 -10.09
CA GLU A 360 8.51 -27.32 -9.38
C GLU A 360 8.43 -25.85 -8.96
N ARG A 361 7.89 -24.97 -9.81
CA ARG A 361 7.67 -23.57 -9.42
C ARG A 361 6.75 -23.43 -8.21
N TYR A 362 5.64 -24.17 -8.16
CA TYR A 362 4.76 -24.14 -6.99
C TYR A 362 5.46 -24.70 -5.75
N LYS A 363 6.24 -25.77 -5.90
CA LYS A 363 7.05 -26.32 -4.81
C LYS A 363 8.02 -25.27 -4.27
N ASN A 364 8.84 -24.65 -5.13
CA ASN A 364 9.80 -23.62 -4.74
C ASN A 364 9.11 -22.40 -4.08
N ALA A 365 7.95 -21.99 -4.60
CA ALA A 365 7.18 -20.91 -3.99
C ALA A 365 6.75 -21.27 -2.56
N TYR A 366 6.19 -22.45 -2.35
CA TYR A 366 5.71 -22.88 -1.02
C TYR A 366 6.83 -23.20 -0.04
N GLU A 367 7.99 -23.65 -0.51
CA GLU A 367 9.21 -23.73 0.29
C GLU A 367 9.56 -22.36 0.87
N THR A 368 9.69 -21.35 0.00
CA THR A 368 9.96 -19.97 0.42
C THR A 368 8.84 -19.39 1.29
N PHE A 369 7.57 -19.70 1.00
CA PHE A 369 6.45 -19.18 1.77
C PHE A 369 6.45 -19.68 3.22
N VAL A 370 6.67 -20.98 3.39
CA VAL A 370 6.76 -21.59 4.72
C VAL A 370 7.98 -21.03 5.46
N ASP A 371 9.16 -21.04 4.84
CA ASP A 371 10.40 -20.59 5.46
C ASP A 371 10.37 -19.09 5.85
N ARG A 372 9.93 -18.23 4.94
CA ARG A 372 9.98 -16.77 5.10
C ARG A 372 8.88 -16.22 5.99
N TYR A 373 7.63 -16.69 5.84
CA TYR A 373 6.46 -16.06 6.47
C TYR A 373 5.95 -16.77 7.73
N THR A 374 6.52 -17.92 8.09
CA THR A 374 6.13 -18.63 9.32
C THR A 374 7.34 -19.04 10.13
N VAL A 375 7.13 -19.28 11.42
CA VAL A 375 8.13 -19.75 12.37
C VAL A 375 7.63 -20.99 13.07
N ALA A 376 8.54 -21.85 13.52
CA ALA A 376 8.18 -23.01 14.33
C ALA A 376 7.88 -22.55 15.76
N VAL A 377 6.68 -22.83 16.24
CA VAL A 377 6.26 -22.60 17.63
C VAL A 377 5.42 -23.80 18.03
N ASP A 378 5.79 -24.48 19.11
CA ASP A 378 5.09 -25.68 19.55
C ASP A 378 3.65 -25.37 20.00
N TYR A 379 2.76 -26.33 19.78
CA TYR A 379 1.34 -26.24 20.13
C TYR A 379 0.61 -25.09 19.42
N THR A 380 0.98 -24.86 18.15
CA THR A 380 0.35 -23.85 17.28
C THR A 380 -0.11 -24.47 15.98
N GLU A 381 -1.24 -24.00 15.45
CA GLU A 381 -1.83 -24.53 14.22
C GLU A 381 -2.31 -23.39 13.31
N ILE A 382 -1.85 -23.36 12.04
CA ILE A 382 -2.44 -22.49 11.01
C ILE A 382 -3.37 -23.32 10.13
N GLU A 383 -4.60 -22.85 9.90
CA GLU A 383 -5.49 -23.51 8.96
C GLU A 383 -4.97 -23.42 7.52
N LYS A 384 -5.10 -24.53 6.76
CA LYS A 384 -4.66 -24.55 5.35
C LYS A 384 -5.23 -23.39 4.52
N PRO A 385 -6.53 -23.03 4.58
CA PRO A 385 -7.06 -21.92 3.81
C PRO A 385 -6.46 -20.57 4.21
N ASP A 386 -6.23 -20.38 5.50
CA ASP A 386 -5.66 -19.15 6.09
C ASP A 386 -4.20 -18.99 5.70
N PHE A 387 -3.48 -20.07 5.43
CA PHE A 387 -2.14 -19.99 4.85
C PHE A 387 -2.17 -19.79 3.33
N ILE A 388 -2.90 -20.63 2.59
CA ILE A 388 -2.83 -20.68 1.13
C ILE A 388 -3.40 -19.42 0.48
N THR A 389 -4.49 -18.88 1.03
CA THR A 389 -5.19 -17.74 0.40
C THR A 389 -4.33 -16.47 0.43
N PRO A 390 -3.81 -16.03 1.60
CA PRO A 390 -2.91 -14.86 1.64
C PRO A 390 -1.62 -15.08 0.85
N MET A 391 -1.02 -16.28 0.89
CA MET A 391 0.18 -16.56 0.10
C MET A 391 -0.07 -16.45 -1.41
N ASN A 392 -1.21 -16.92 -1.90
CA ASN A 392 -1.53 -16.80 -3.32
C ASN A 392 -1.90 -15.37 -3.71
N GLU A 393 -2.75 -14.68 -2.94
CA GLU A 393 -3.27 -13.36 -3.27
C GLU A 393 -2.25 -12.24 -3.01
N ARG A 394 -1.58 -12.25 -1.86
CA ARG A 394 -0.69 -11.18 -1.41
C ARG A 394 0.76 -11.38 -1.87
N ILE A 395 1.21 -12.62 -2.06
CA ILE A 395 2.62 -12.93 -2.38
C ILE A 395 2.78 -13.44 -3.82
N TYR A 396 2.07 -14.50 -4.23
CA TYR A 396 2.31 -15.16 -5.51
C TYR A 396 1.87 -14.28 -6.70
N LYS A 397 0.59 -13.88 -6.74
CA LYS A 397 0.01 -13.15 -7.89
C LYS A 397 0.70 -11.81 -8.17
N PRO A 398 1.06 -10.98 -7.18
CA PRO A 398 1.67 -9.68 -7.47
C PRO A 398 3.08 -9.77 -8.06
N GLN A 399 3.75 -10.91 -7.92
CA GLN A 399 5.15 -11.09 -8.32
C GLN A 399 5.33 -11.83 -9.66
N THR A 400 4.24 -12.25 -10.29
CA THR A 400 4.33 -12.90 -11.60
C THR A 400 3.04 -12.79 -12.39
N SER A 401 3.19 -12.64 -13.71
CA SER A 401 2.08 -12.76 -14.67
C SER A 401 1.51 -14.18 -14.80
N ARG A 402 2.12 -15.18 -14.15
CA ARG A 402 1.73 -16.59 -14.25
C ARG A 402 0.52 -16.92 -13.36
N LYS A 403 -0.29 -17.87 -13.80
CA LYS A 403 -1.45 -18.37 -13.04
C LYS A 403 -1.03 -18.98 -11.69
N ALA A 404 -1.65 -18.50 -10.61
CA ALA A 404 -1.51 -19.04 -9.27
C ALA A 404 -2.03 -20.50 -9.17
N PRO A 405 -1.43 -21.33 -8.28
CA PRO A 405 -1.96 -22.67 -8.01
C PRO A 405 -3.34 -22.60 -7.35
N GLY A 406 -4.20 -23.59 -7.62
CA GLY A 406 -5.44 -23.76 -6.86
C GLY A 406 -5.19 -24.43 -5.51
N MET A 407 -6.18 -24.41 -4.61
CA MET A 407 -6.10 -24.97 -3.25
C MET A 407 -5.51 -26.39 -3.19
N ARG A 408 -5.86 -27.25 -4.16
CA ARG A 408 -5.36 -28.63 -4.24
C ARG A 408 -3.86 -28.70 -4.61
N GLU A 409 -3.44 -27.96 -5.63
CA GLU A 409 -2.03 -27.88 -6.03
C GLU A 409 -1.17 -27.21 -4.96
N SER A 410 -1.67 -26.13 -4.37
CA SER A 410 -1.07 -25.43 -3.24
C SER A 410 -0.86 -26.37 -2.05
N GLY A 411 -1.90 -27.11 -1.63
CA GLY A 411 -1.78 -28.07 -0.53
C GLY A 411 -0.74 -29.16 -0.81
N ARG A 412 -0.67 -29.68 -2.04
CA ARG A 412 0.38 -30.65 -2.43
C ARG A 412 1.80 -30.09 -2.38
N ALA A 413 1.97 -28.79 -2.64
CA ALA A 413 3.26 -28.12 -2.51
C ALA A 413 3.59 -27.86 -1.03
N LEU A 414 2.63 -27.31 -0.27
CA LEU A 414 2.74 -27.02 1.15
C LEU A 414 3.17 -28.23 1.99
N TRP A 415 2.54 -29.40 1.80
CA TRP A 415 2.80 -30.60 2.59
C TRP A 415 4.16 -31.26 2.32
N GLN A 416 5.00 -30.69 1.45
CA GLN A 416 6.40 -31.09 1.33
C GLN A 416 7.31 -30.37 2.33
N PHE A 417 6.84 -29.25 2.90
CA PHE A 417 7.65 -28.34 3.73
C PHE A 417 7.04 -28.06 5.10
N ALA A 418 5.81 -28.49 5.35
CA ALA A 418 5.13 -28.29 6.62
C ALA A 418 4.40 -29.57 7.07
N GLU A 419 4.37 -29.80 8.39
CA GLU A 419 3.70 -30.96 8.98
C GLU A 419 2.18 -30.79 8.92
N ARG A 420 1.48 -31.83 8.47
CA ARG A 420 0.03 -31.83 8.29
C ARG A 420 -0.66 -32.52 9.47
N LYS A 421 -1.64 -31.85 10.08
CA LYS A 421 -2.64 -32.48 10.96
C LYS A 421 -4.01 -32.49 10.27
N SER A 422 -4.71 -33.61 10.33
CA SER A 422 -6.09 -33.74 9.84
C SER A 422 -7.01 -33.81 11.04
N ARG A 423 -8.00 -32.91 11.15
CA ARG A 423 -9.08 -33.09 12.14
C ARG A 423 -10.11 -34.09 11.60
N ASP A 424 -10.63 -34.96 12.46
CA ASP A 424 -11.70 -35.89 12.10
C ASP A 424 -12.94 -35.14 11.61
N ASN A 425 -13.74 -35.78 10.75
CA ASN A 425 -14.86 -35.21 9.99
C ASN A 425 -14.50 -34.30 8.80
N ASN A 426 -13.34 -34.48 8.17
CA ASN A 426 -13.03 -33.99 6.81
C ASN A 426 -13.09 -32.47 6.58
N ALA A 427 -13.20 -31.63 7.61
CA ALA A 427 -13.48 -30.21 7.37
C ALA A 427 -12.21 -29.39 7.05
N LEU A 428 -11.11 -29.57 7.79
CA LEU A 428 -9.95 -28.67 7.74
C LEU A 428 -8.63 -29.41 7.94
N ASP A 429 -7.68 -29.19 7.01
CA ASP A 429 -6.28 -29.57 7.18
C ASP A 429 -5.53 -28.41 7.87
N LEU A 430 -4.60 -28.74 8.77
CA LEU A 430 -3.85 -27.78 9.56
C LEU A 430 -2.35 -27.94 9.35
N ILE A 431 -1.63 -26.82 9.39
CA ILE A 431 -0.18 -26.76 9.49
C ILE A 431 0.18 -26.81 10.97
N LYS A 432 0.89 -27.85 11.41
CA LYS A 432 1.21 -28.07 12.82
C LYS A 432 2.51 -27.37 13.24
N ASN A 433 2.56 -26.93 14.49
CA ASN A 433 3.68 -26.29 15.18
C ASN A 433 4.26 -25.11 14.41
N ARG A 434 3.38 -24.31 13.79
CA ARG A 434 3.78 -23.08 13.11
C ARG A 434 2.78 -21.97 13.38
N THR A 435 3.33 -20.76 13.50
CA THR A 435 2.57 -19.50 13.48
C THR A 435 3.18 -18.54 12.46
N TRP A 436 2.52 -17.42 12.19
CA TRP A 436 3.02 -16.38 11.30
C TRP A 436 4.29 -15.76 11.87
N ARG A 437 5.26 -15.39 11.03
CA ARG A 437 6.52 -14.81 11.54
C ARG A 437 6.34 -13.40 12.10
N TRP A 438 5.34 -12.68 11.62
CA TRP A 438 4.87 -11.40 12.13
C TRP A 438 3.34 -11.35 12.02
N PRO A 439 2.65 -10.55 12.85
CA PRO A 439 1.21 -10.41 12.73
C PRO A 439 0.88 -9.73 11.39
N HIS A 440 -0.25 -10.08 10.78
CA HIS A 440 -0.60 -9.57 9.45
C HIS A 440 -2.03 -9.06 9.31
N ASP A 441 -2.70 -8.89 10.45
CA ASP A 441 -4.00 -8.23 10.60
C ASP A 441 -4.03 -7.39 11.91
N VAL A 442 -2.86 -6.99 12.42
CA VAL A 442 -2.70 -6.12 13.59
C VAL A 442 -2.24 -4.75 13.11
N THR A 443 -2.88 -3.70 13.63
CA THR A 443 -2.47 -2.31 13.36
C THR A 443 -1.92 -1.72 14.66
N SER A 444 -0.61 -1.47 14.72
CA SER A 444 0.01 -0.81 15.88
C SER A 444 -0.54 0.61 16.03
N PRO A 445 -0.84 1.07 17.25
CA PRO A 445 -1.26 2.45 17.52
C PRO A 445 -0.21 3.51 17.14
N ASP A 446 1.06 3.12 16.99
CA ASP A 446 2.17 4.04 16.70
C ASP A 446 2.29 4.41 15.21
N MET A 447 1.49 3.78 14.35
CA MET A 447 1.46 4.10 12.92
C MET A 447 0.85 5.48 12.69
N SER A 448 1.53 6.34 11.93
CA SER A 448 1.17 7.76 11.77
C SER A 448 -0.20 8.05 11.13
N PHE A 449 -0.81 7.04 10.50
CA PHE A 449 -2.14 7.12 9.90
C PHE A 449 -3.26 6.57 10.79
N VAL A 450 -2.92 6.07 11.98
CA VAL A 450 -3.88 5.57 12.96
C VAL A 450 -4.34 6.72 13.83
N GLY A 451 -5.65 6.95 13.82
CA GLY A 451 -6.26 8.13 14.43
C GLY A 451 -7.14 8.86 13.43
N HIS A 452 -7.66 10.01 13.83
CA HIS A 452 -8.49 10.84 12.96
C HIS A 452 -7.61 11.72 12.07
N SER A 453 -7.76 11.61 10.74
CA SER A 453 -7.21 12.56 9.77
C SER A 453 -8.30 13.48 9.27
N THR A 454 -8.08 14.79 9.43
CA THR A 454 -9.02 15.79 8.92
C THR A 454 -9.02 15.79 7.39
N VAL A 455 -7.83 15.65 6.78
CA VAL A 455 -7.67 15.67 5.31
C VAL A 455 -8.32 14.44 4.67
N LEU A 456 -8.13 13.26 5.24
CA LEU A 456 -8.72 12.03 4.70
C LEU A 456 -10.23 11.93 4.98
N SER A 457 -10.69 12.48 6.10
CA SER A 457 -12.13 12.66 6.37
C SER A 457 -12.82 13.54 5.33
N GLU A 458 -12.18 14.62 4.86
CA GLU A 458 -12.73 15.47 3.79
C GLU A 458 -12.85 14.75 2.43
N LEU A 459 -12.10 13.66 2.25
CA LEU A 459 -12.25 12.76 1.11
C LEU A 459 -13.37 11.72 1.29
N GLY A 460 -13.98 11.64 2.47
CA GLY A 460 -15.01 10.65 2.81
C GLY A 460 -14.45 9.25 3.07
N LEU A 461 -13.17 9.15 3.45
CA LEU A 461 -12.48 7.88 3.70
C LEU A 461 -12.57 7.39 5.14
N GLU A 462 -13.01 8.25 6.06
CA GLU A 462 -13.30 7.93 7.46
C GLU A 462 -14.82 7.96 7.66
N GLU A 463 -15.48 6.80 7.66
CA GLU A 463 -16.89 6.63 8.06
C GLU A 463 -17.03 6.16 9.52
#